data_AF-A0AA40SYS4-F1
#
_entry.id   AF-A0AA40SYS4-F1
#
_cell.length_a   1.000
_cell.length_b   1.000
_cell.length_c   1.000
_cell.angle_alpha   90.00
_cell.angle_beta   90.00
_cell.angle_gamma   90.00
#
_symmetry.space_group_name_H-M   'P 1'
#
loop_
_entity.id
_entity.type
_entity.pdbx_description
1 polymer ?
#
loop_
_entity_poly.entity_id
_entity_poly.type
_entity_poly.pdbx_seq_one_letter_code
_entity_poly.pdbx_strand_id
1 'polypeptide(L)' 'MIYPSSVSRRRGSTLRQGTSLVEAARFLGVDQSTLYMAVQKGQIPTSRSNGRTVISQGALMDYQARTRPLL' A
#
# COMPACT_ATOMS: atom_id res chain seq x y z
N MET A 1 29.52 10.30 -1.77
CA MET A 1 28.39 10.35 -0.82
C MET A 1 27.52 9.13 -1.07
N ILE A 2 27.68 8.07 -0.27
CA ILE A 2 26.87 6.86 -0.36
C ILE A 2 25.79 7.01 0.72
N TYR A 3 24.53 7.20 0.32
CA TYR A 3 23.42 7.17 1.28
C TYR A 3 23.26 5.73 1.78
N PRO A 4 23.41 5.45 3.09
CA PRO A 4 23.04 4.15 3.60
C PRO A 4 21.51 4.08 3.59
N SER A 5 20.97 3.36 2.61
CA SER A 5 19.55 2.98 2.57
C SER A 5 19.26 2.08 3.76
N SER A 6 18.93 2.72 4.87
CA SER A 6 18.59 2.09 6.14
C SER A 6 17.35 1.22 5.94
N VAL A 7 17.58 -0.09 5.83
CA VAL A 7 16.56 -1.13 5.88
C VAL A 7 15.95 -1.13 7.29
N SER A 8 15.08 -0.16 7.53
CA SER A 8 14.31 -0.02 8.75
C SER A 8 13.23 -1.10 8.77
N ARG A 9 13.59 -2.26 9.33
CA ARG A 9 12.66 -3.26 9.86
C ARG A 9 11.84 -2.62 10.99
N ARG A 10 10.77 -1.88 10.65
CA ARG A 10 9.71 -1.56 11.61
C ARG A 10 8.63 -2.62 11.50
N ARG A 11 8.84 -3.69 12.27
CA ARG A 11 7.79 -4.57 12.77
C ARG A 11 7.03 -3.72 13.82
N GLY A 12 5.86 -3.19 13.49
CA GLY A 12 5.13 -2.32 14.42
C GLY A 12 3.75 -1.91 13.90
N SER A 13 2.71 -2.39 14.59
CA SER A 13 1.29 -1.99 14.51
C SER A 13 0.51 -2.36 13.25
N THR A 14 0.49 -3.64 12.89
CA THR A 14 -0.74 -4.26 12.37
C THR A 14 -1.85 -4.09 13.41
N LEU A 15 -2.95 -3.38 13.07
CA LEU A 15 -4.34 -3.84 13.28
C LEU A 15 -5.42 -2.73 13.28
N ARG A 16 -5.12 -1.42 13.34
CA ARG A 16 -6.21 -0.41 13.42
C ARG A 16 -6.04 0.89 12.62
N GLN A 17 -4.88 1.12 12.00
CA GLN A 17 -4.63 2.31 11.20
C GLN A 17 -4.27 1.83 9.80
N GLY A 18 -5.00 2.27 8.77
CA GLY A 18 -4.76 1.76 7.43
C GLY A 18 -3.31 1.96 6.98
N THR A 19 -2.90 1.19 5.99
CA THR A 19 -1.52 1.10 5.55
C THR A 19 -1.17 2.28 4.64
N SER A 20 0.06 2.78 4.76
CA SER A 20 0.56 3.79 3.83
C SER A 20 0.73 3.20 2.42
N LEU A 21 0.79 4.04 1.40
CA LEU A 21 0.92 3.60 0.00
C LEU A 21 2.19 2.75 -0.23
N VAL A 22 3.29 3.06 0.46
CA VAL A 22 4.54 2.27 0.36
C VAL A 22 4.37 0.89 0.98
N GLU A 23 3.72 0.79 2.13
CA GLU A 23 3.50 -0.49 2.80
C GLU A 23 2.49 -1.36 2.04
N ALA A 24 1.45 -0.75 1.50
CA ALA A 24 0.50 -1.40 0.62
C ALA A 24 1.18 -1.97 -0.64
N ALA A 25 2.12 -1.22 -1.24
CA ALA A 25 2.86 -1.66 -2.43
C ALA A 25 3.72 -2.90 -2.09
N ARG A 26 4.41 -2.86 -0.95
CA ARG A 26 5.18 -4.00 -0.43
C ARG A 26 4.30 -5.21 -0.13
N PHE A 27 3.11 -4.99 0.45
CA PHE A 27 2.16 -6.07 0.74
C PHE A 27 1.69 -6.77 -0.53
N LEU A 28 1.42 -6.00 -1.58
CA LEU A 28 0.98 -6.52 -2.88
C LEU A 28 2.12 -7.01 -3.77
N GLY A 29 3.39 -6.75 -3.39
CA GLY A 29 4.56 -7.10 -4.20
C GLY A 29 4.65 -6.28 -5.51
N VAL A 30 4.11 -5.07 -5.54
CA VAL A 30 4.08 -4.19 -6.71
C VAL A 30 4.90 -2.92 -6.46
N ASP A 31 5.29 -2.25 -7.54
CA ASP A 31 5.92 -0.94 -7.44
C ASP A 31 4.99 0.12 -6.84
N GLN A 32 5.59 1.06 -6.11
CA GLN A 32 4.88 2.17 -5.50
C GLN A 32 4.18 3.04 -6.55
N SER A 33 4.79 3.25 -7.71
CA SER A 33 4.21 4.00 -8.83
C SER A 33 2.97 3.31 -9.40
N THR A 34 3.02 1.99 -9.57
CA THR A 34 1.87 1.16 -9.99
C THR A 34 0.71 1.31 -9.02
N LEU A 35 1.00 1.23 -7.72
CA LEU A 35 -0.04 1.41 -6.71
C LEU A 35 -0.58 2.84 -6.66
N TYR A 36 0.28 3.84 -6.83
CA TYR A 36 -0.13 5.24 -6.93
C TYR A 36 -1.07 5.47 -8.11
N MET A 37 -0.76 4.89 -9.28
CA MET A 37 -1.64 4.95 -10.44
C MET A 37 -2.98 4.26 -10.18
N ALA A 38 -2.99 3.11 -9.52
CA ALA A 38 -4.23 2.42 -9.17
C ALA A 38 -5.12 3.26 -8.24
N VAL A 39 -4.52 3.95 -7.26
CA VAL A 39 -5.22 4.90 -6.39
C VAL A 39 -5.75 6.10 -7.19
N GLN A 40 -4.93 6.70 -8.05
CA GLN A 40 -5.32 7.84 -8.87
C GLN A 40 -6.44 7.51 -9.87
N LYS A 41 -6.45 6.28 -10.39
CA LYS A 41 -7.52 5.74 -11.25
C LYS A 41 -8.78 5.33 -10.47
N GLY A 42 -8.78 5.40 -9.14
CA GLY A 42 -9.90 4.97 -8.31
C GLY A 42 -10.07 3.46 -8.22
N GLN A 43 -9.06 2.67 -8.61
CA GLN A 43 -9.10 1.21 -8.55
C GLN A 43 -8.91 0.67 -7.12
N ILE A 44 -8.32 1.49 -6.24
CA ILE A 44 -8.13 1.17 -4.83
C ILE A 44 -8.79 2.26 -3.99
N PRO A 45 -9.81 1.93 -3.18
CA PRO A 45 -10.41 2.90 -2.28
C PRO A 45 -9.39 3.31 -1.22
N THR A 46 -9.21 4.62 -1.07
CA THR A 46 -8.31 5.22 -0.08
C THR A 46 -9.04 6.23 0.77
N SER A 47 -8.61 6.36 2.01
CA SER A 47 -9.12 7.34 2.96
C SER A 47 -8.03 8.32 3.32
N ARG A 48 -8.40 9.57 3.63
CA ARG A 48 -7.47 10.53 4.20
C ARG A 48 -7.60 10.50 5.72
N SER A 49 -6.50 10.27 6.42
CA SER A 49 -6.43 10.35 7.87
C SER A 49 -5.26 11.24 8.26
N ASN A 50 -5.51 12.30 9.04
CA ASN A 50 -4.50 13.27 9.47
C ASN A 50 -3.63 13.81 8.31
N GLY A 51 -4.26 14.11 7.16
CA GLY A 51 -3.58 14.62 5.97
C GLY A 51 -2.81 13.58 5.16
N ARG A 52 -2.79 12.31 5.58
CA ARG A 52 -2.11 11.21 4.87
C ARG A 52 -3.11 10.34 4.10
N THR A 53 -2.70 9.88 2.93
CA THR A 53 -3.45 8.85 2.19
C THR A 53 -3.20 7.51 2.84
N VAL A 54 -4.29 6.85 3.21
CA VAL A 54 -4.31 5.62 3.98
C VAL A 54 -5.18 4.61 3.24
N ILE A 55 -4.67 3.39 3.06
CA ILE A 55 -5.37 2.32 2.37
C ILE A 55 -5.81 1.30 3.42
N SER A 56 -7.10 0.95 3.42
CA SER A 56 -7.60 -0.07 4.33
C SER A 56 -7.13 -1.46 3.89
N GLN A 57 -6.96 -2.38 4.84
CA GLN A 57 -6.57 -3.75 4.52
C GLN A 57 -7.61 -4.44 3.62
N GLY A 58 -8.91 -4.19 3.83
CA GLY A 58 -9.97 -4.70 2.97
C GLY A 58 -9.83 -4.21 1.53
N ALA A 59 -9.51 -2.93 1.33
CA ALA A 59 -9.27 -2.37 -0.01
C ALA A 59 -8.10 -3.05 -0.73
N LEU A 60 -7.03 -3.42 0.01
CA LEU A 60 -5.89 -4.14 -0.56
C LEU A 60 -6.26 -5.56 -0.95
N MET A 61 -7.02 -6.27 -0.10
CA MET A 61 -7.48 -7.63 -0.40
C MET A 61 -8.42 -7.66 -1.61
N ASP A 62 -9.36 -6.73 -1.68
CA ASP A 62 -10.27 -6.59 -2.82
C ASP A 62 -9.52 -6.30 -4.13
N TYR A 63 -8.54 -5.39 -4.07
CA TYR A 63 -7.70 -5.09 -5.22
C TYR A 63 -6.86 -6.30 -5.64
N GLN A 64 -6.28 -7.03 -4.68
CA GLN A 64 -5.52 -8.25 -4.95
C GLN A 64 -6.40 -9.34 -5.60
N ALA A 65 -7.63 -9.51 -5.13
CA ALA A 65 -8.58 -10.46 -5.72
C ALA A 65 -8.94 -10.09 -7.17
N ARG A 66 -9.04 -8.79 -7.49
CA ARG A 66 -9.29 -8.30 -8.86
C ARG A 66 -8.08 -8.42 -9.78
N THR A 67 -6.87 -8.29 -9.23
CA THR A 67 -5.62 -8.26 -10.01
C THR A 67 -4.92 -9.61 -10.11
N ARG A 68 -5.27 -10.59 -9.26
CA ARG A 68 -4.79 -11.96 -9.44
C ARG A 68 -5.54 -12.60 -10.60
N PRO A 69 -4.86 -12.95 -11.71
CA PRO A 69 -5.45 -13.87 -12.66
C PRO A 69 -5.64 -15.21 -11.94
N LEU A 70 -6.87 -15.73 -11.98
CA LEU A 70 -7.14 -17.13 -11.68
C LEU A 70 -6.32 -17.95 -12.69
N LEU A 71 -5.15 -18.44 -12.26
CA LEU A 71 -4.41 -19.49 -12.97
C LEU A 71 -5.17 -20.80 -12.86
#